data_AF-A0A4Q3W492-F1
#
_entry.id   AF-A0A4Q3W492-F1
#
_cell.length_a   1.000
_cell.length_b   1.000
_cell.length_c   1.000
_cell.angle_alpha   90.00
_cell.angle_beta   90.00
_cell.angle_gamma   90.00
#
_symmetry.space_group_name_H-M   'P 1'
#
loop_
_entity.id
_entity.type
_entity.pdbx_description
1 polymer ?
#
loop_
_entity_poly.entity_id
_entity_poly.type
_entity_poly.pdbx_seq_one_letter_code
_entity_poly.pdbx_strand_id
1 'polypeptide(L)'
;MVFPLYRWLKISLFNLLIVAFLGLTMRYKIAFSLPFVDQKYLLHAHSHFAFTGWITQALMAIMVSYIFRRTGYETVKKYTPILITNLIASYGMLLSFPFQG
;
A
#
# COMPACT_ATOMS: atom_id res chain seq x y z
N MET A 1 -10.42 -21.85 -11.13
CA MET A 1 -10.23 -20.87 -10.04
C MET A 1 -10.13 -19.48 -10.65
N VAL A 2 -10.85 -18.50 -10.11
CA VAL A 2 -10.86 -17.11 -10.59
C VAL A 2 -9.83 -16.30 -9.81
N PHE A 3 -8.99 -15.49 -10.48
CA PHE A 3 -8.12 -14.56 -9.78
C PHE A 3 -8.95 -13.54 -8.98
N PRO A 4 -8.76 -13.40 -7.65
CA PRO A 4 -9.64 -12.59 -6.81
C PRO A 4 -9.30 -11.10 -6.90
N LEU A 5 -9.40 -10.50 -8.09
CA LEU A 5 -9.12 -9.07 -8.33
C LEU A 5 -9.85 -8.16 -7.34
N TYR A 6 -11.13 -8.44 -7.09
CA TYR A 6 -11.96 -7.66 -6.18
C TYR A 6 -11.36 -7.60 -4.76
N ARG A 7 -10.77 -8.70 -4.27
CA ARG A 7 -10.12 -8.75 -2.95
C ARG A 7 -8.91 -7.82 -2.91
N TRP A 8 -8.05 -7.88 -3.94
CA TRP A 8 -6.85 -7.04 -4.02
C TRP A 8 -7.18 -5.56 -4.15
N LEU A 9 -8.18 -5.19 -4.95
CA LEU A 9 -8.64 -3.81 -5.06
C LEU A 9 -9.27 -3.31 -3.75
N LYS A 10 -10.01 -4.15 -3.03
CA LYS A 10 -10.55 -3.80 -1.70
C LYS A 10 -9.42 -3.50 -0.71
N ILE A 11 -8.34 -4.29 -0.74
CA ILE A 11 -7.13 -4.02 0.07
C ILE A 11 -6.49 -2.68 -0.36
N SER A 12 -6.31 -2.44 -1.66
CA SER A 12 -5.77 -1.16 -2.13
C SER A 12 -6.63 0.05 -1.75
N LEU A 13 -7.96 -0.07 -1.78
CA LEU A 13 -8.87 0.98 -1.30
C LEU A 13 -8.73 1.22 0.22
N PHE A 14 -8.56 0.16 1.00
CA PHE A 14 -8.27 0.30 2.42
C PHE A 14 -6.90 0.98 2.65
N ASN A 15 -5.89 0.67 1.85
CA ASN A 15 -4.59 1.33 1.92
C ASN A 15 -4.70 2.82 1.57
N LEU A 16 -5.57 3.20 0.63
CA LEU A 16 -5.85 4.61 0.35
C LEU A 16 -6.45 5.34 1.56
N LEU A 17 -7.31 4.69 2.36
CA LEU A 17 -7.82 5.28 3.61
C LEU A 17 -6.69 5.55 4.60
N ILE A 18 -5.73 4.63 4.73
CA ILE A 18 -4.54 4.83 5.57
C ILE A 18 -3.71 6.00 5.05
N VAL A 19 -3.45 6.07 3.74
CA VAL A 19 -2.73 7.18 3.10
C VAL A 19 -3.42 8.52 3.40
N ALA A 20 -4.74 8.59 3.23
CA ALA A 20 -5.52 9.80 3.50
C ALA A 20 -5.45 10.20 4.98
N PHE A 21 -5.54 9.22 5.89
CA PHE A 21 -5.43 9.47 7.32
C PHE A 21 -4.04 10.02 7.72
N LEU A 22 -2.96 9.43 7.21
CA LEU A 22 -1.60 9.95 7.44
C LEU A 22 -1.41 11.36 6.87
N GLY A 23 -1.99 11.61 5.68
CA GLY A 23 -2.01 12.94 5.06
C GLY A 23 -2.75 13.97 5.90
N LEU A 24 -3.88 13.59 6.50
CA LEU A 24 -4.63 14.42 7.43
C LEU A 24 -3.83 14.70 8.70
N THR A 25 -3.17 13.69 9.28
CA THR A 25 -2.31 13.84 10.46
C THR A 25 -1.17 14.82 10.22
N MET A 26 -0.51 14.75 9.05
CA MET A 26 0.52 15.72 8.67
C MET A 26 -0.02 17.15 8.58
N ARG A 27 -1.24 17.35 8.03
CA ARG A 27 -1.88 18.67 7.97
C ARG A 27 -2.28 19.17 9.35
N TYR A 28 -2.80 18.28 10.19
CA TYR A 28 -3.12 18.58 11.58
C TYR A 28 -1.87 19.08 12.33
N LYS A 29 -0.73 18.42 12.18
CA LYS A 29 0.53 18.80 12.84
C LYS A 29 1.04 20.20 12.43
N ILE A 30 0.71 20.68 11.22
CA ILE A 30 1.07 22.04 10.80
C ILE A 30 0.27 23.09 11.59
N ALA A 31 -1.00 22.80 11.89
CA ALA A 31 -1.89 23.73 12.59
C ALA A 31 -1.83 23.60 14.12
N PHE A 32 -1.48 22.41 14.64
CA PHE A 32 -1.53 22.09 16.07
C PHE A 32 -0.29 21.32 16.52
N SER A 33 0.13 21.50 17.77
CA SER A 33 1.29 20.80 18.33
C SER A 33 1.02 19.29 18.45
N LEU A 34 1.83 18.47 17.78
CA LEU A 34 1.87 17.01 17.94
C LEU A 34 3.32 16.56 18.20
N PRO A 35 3.79 16.60 19.45
CA PRO A 35 5.22 16.42 19.78
C PRO A 35 5.72 14.98 19.64
N PHE A 36 4.82 13.98 19.68
CA PHE A 36 5.19 12.56 19.64
C PHE A 36 5.48 12.02 18.23
N VAL A 37 5.24 12.81 17.19
CA VAL A 37 5.35 12.37 15.79
C VAL A 37 6.30 13.29 15.06
N ASP A 38 7.42 12.77 14.55
CA ASP A 38 8.30 13.54 13.69
C ASP A 38 7.67 13.74 12.30
N GLN A 39 7.68 14.98 11.78
CA GLN A 39 7.01 15.30 10.51
C GLN A 39 7.71 14.64 9.33
N LYS A 40 9.05 14.61 9.35
CA LYS A 40 9.86 14.06 8.26
C LYS A 40 9.69 12.55 8.19
N TYR A 41 9.72 11.88 9.33
CA TYR A 41 9.52 10.42 9.40
C TYR A 41 8.10 10.02 8.99
N LEU A 42 7.08 10.77 9.43
CA LEU A 42 5.71 10.55 8.99
C LEU A 42 5.54 10.79 7.49
N LEU A 43 6.23 11.78 6.91
CA LEU A 43 6.24 12.04 5.47
C LEU A 43 6.87 10.89 4.67
N HIS A 44 7.98 10.32 5.14
CA HIS A 44 8.58 9.13 4.53
C HIS A 44 7.61 7.95 4.58
N ALA A 45 7.04 7.67 5.76
CA ALA A 45 6.05 6.60 5.92
C ALA A 45 4.84 6.79 4.98
N HIS A 46 4.29 8.01 4.91
CA HIS A 46 3.15 8.35 4.06
C HIS A 46 3.45 8.17 2.57
N SER A 47 4.54 8.77 2.08
CA SER A 47 4.88 8.72 0.65
C SER A 47 5.22 7.31 0.21
N HIS A 48 6.06 6.58 0.94
CA HIS A 48 6.38 5.19 0.62
C HIS A 48 5.15 4.31 0.63
N PHE A 49 4.27 4.42 1.63
CA PHE A 49 3.04 3.64 1.68
C PHE A 49 2.05 4.02 0.56
N ALA A 50 1.97 5.30 0.19
CA ALA A 50 1.16 5.76 -0.94
C ALA A 50 1.62 5.16 -2.26
N PHE A 51 2.94 5.15 -2.53
CA PHE A 51 3.48 4.62 -3.76
C PHE A 51 3.50 3.09 -3.80
N THR A 52 3.92 2.41 -2.73
CA THR A 52 4.12 0.95 -2.70
C THR A 52 2.86 0.20 -2.25
N GLY A 53 2.28 0.61 -1.12
CA GLY A 53 1.13 -0.05 -0.50
C GLY A 53 -0.19 0.24 -1.22
N TRP A 54 -0.37 1.44 -1.78
CA TRP A 54 -1.60 1.79 -2.49
C TRP A 54 -1.49 1.66 -4.00
N ILE A 55 -0.79 2.58 -4.69
CA ILE A 55 -0.91 2.69 -6.15
C ILE A 55 -0.22 1.52 -6.87
N THR A 56 1.00 1.15 -6.47
CA THR A 56 1.70 -0.01 -7.05
C THR A 56 0.93 -1.31 -6.80
N GLN A 57 0.38 -1.50 -5.59
CA GLN A 57 -0.46 -2.66 -5.28
C GLN A 57 -1.69 -2.76 -6.20
N ALA A 58 -2.40 -1.65 -6.41
CA ALA A 58 -3.58 -1.60 -7.27
C ALA A 58 -3.20 -1.91 -8.73
N LEU A 59 -2.13 -1.29 -9.23
CA LEU A 59 -1.64 -1.51 -10.59
C LEU A 59 -1.23 -2.97 -10.80
N MET A 60 -0.45 -3.55 -9.89
CA MET A 60 -0.07 -4.96 -9.97
C MET A 60 -1.29 -5.88 -9.99
N ALA A 61 -2.31 -5.62 -9.15
CA ALA A 61 -3.53 -6.42 -9.13
C ALA A 61 -4.27 -6.38 -10.49
N ILE A 62 -4.37 -5.20 -11.10
CA ILE A 62 -4.98 -5.01 -12.42
C ILE A 62 -4.15 -5.71 -13.51
N MET A 63 -2.83 -5.54 -13.50
CA MET A 63 -1.91 -6.19 -14.46
C MET A 63 -2.00 -7.72 -14.38
N VAL A 64 -1.97 -8.28 -13.17
CA VAL A 64 -2.10 -9.73 -12.95
C VAL A 64 -3.48 -10.23 -13.40
N SER A 65 -4.55 -9.46 -13.16
CA SER A 65 -5.88 -9.80 -13.67
C SER A 65 -5.96 -9.75 -15.20
N TYR A 66 -5.20 -8.87 -15.86
CA TYR A 66 -5.14 -8.82 -17.32
C TYR A 66 -4.42 -10.07 -17.87
N ILE A 67 -3.27 -10.44 -17.27
CA ILE A 67 -2.52 -11.65 -17.62
C ILE A 67 -3.36 -12.92 -17.39
N PHE A 68 -4.15 -12.96 -16.30
CA PHE A 68 -5.07 -14.05 -15.99
C PHE A 68 -6.04 -14.33 -17.13
N ARG A 69 -6.64 -13.29 -17.70
CA ARG A 69 -7.60 -13.43 -18.81
C ARG A 69 -6.97 -13.99 -20.09
N ARG A 70 -5.64 -13.88 -20.25
CA ARG A 70 -4.90 -14.34 -21.44
C ARG A 70 -4.25 -15.70 -21.29
N THR A 71 -3.82 -16.06 -20.08
CA THR A 71 -2.93 -17.23 -19.84
C THR A 71 -3.51 -18.27 -18.90
N GLY A 72 -4.64 -17.97 -18.22
CA GLY A 72 -5.26 -18.86 -17.24
C GLY A 72 -4.57 -18.85 -15.88
N TYR A 73 -5.03 -19.75 -15.00
CA TYR A 73 -4.71 -19.73 -13.57
C TYR A 73 -3.26 -20.17 -13.24
N GLU A 74 -2.73 -21.15 -13.96
CA GLU A 74 -1.42 -21.76 -13.67
C GLU A 74 -0.24 -20.79 -13.78
N THR A 75 -0.37 -19.80 -14.66
CA THR A 75 0.62 -18.71 -14.81
C THR A 75 0.47 -17.69 -13.68
N VAL A 76 -0.77 -17.39 -13.27
CA VAL A 76 -1.08 -16.31 -12.34
C VAL A 76 -0.79 -16.64 -10.88
N LYS A 77 -0.85 -17.92 -10.50
CA LYS A 77 -0.52 -18.34 -9.12
C LYS A 77 0.87 -17.87 -8.68
N LYS A 78 1.82 -17.73 -9.63
CA LYS A 78 3.19 -17.28 -9.38
C LYS A 78 3.29 -15.80 -8.99
N TYR A 79 2.31 -14.97 -9.34
CA TYR A 79 2.29 -13.54 -9.02
C TYR A 79 1.63 -13.24 -7.67
N THR A 80 0.86 -14.18 -7.12
CA THR A 80 0.21 -13.99 -5.80
C THR A 80 1.23 -13.75 -4.69
N PRO A 81 2.35 -14.50 -4.59
CA PRO A 81 3.41 -14.19 -3.64
C PRO A 81 3.97 -12.77 -3.80
N ILE A 82 4.11 -12.27 -5.03
CA ILE A 82 4.63 -10.92 -5.29
C ILE A 82 3.71 -9.84 -4.71
N LEU A 83 2.38 -9.98 -4.91
CA LEU A 83 1.37 -9.10 -4.33
C LEU A 83 1.38 -9.13 -2.80
N ILE A 84 1.61 -10.30 -2.19
CA ILE A 84 1.70 -10.45 -0.73
C ILE A 84 2.97 -9.82 -0.20
N THR A 85 4.13 -10.11 -0.80
CA THR A 85 5.42 -9.56 -0.38
C THR A 85 5.44 -8.05 -0.48
N ASN A 86 4.85 -7.45 -1.53
CA ASN A 86 4.73 -6.00 -1.63
C ASN A 86 3.90 -5.41 -0.48
N LEU A 87 2.78 -6.04 -0.10
CA LEU A 87 2.00 -5.59 1.06
C LEU A 87 2.81 -5.69 2.34
N ILE A 88 3.44 -6.85 2.61
CA ILE A 88 4.23 -7.05 3.82
C ILE A 88 5.34 -6.00 3.92
N ALA A 89 6.07 -5.77 2.83
CA ALA A 89 7.12 -4.74 2.78
C ALA A 89 6.55 -3.33 2.98
N SER A 90 5.42 -3.01 2.33
CA SER A 90 4.77 -1.70 2.44
C SER A 90 4.30 -1.41 3.87
N TYR A 91 3.65 -2.38 4.52
CA TYR A 91 3.24 -2.26 5.92
C TYR A 91 4.43 -2.26 6.87
N GLY A 92 5.49 -3.02 6.56
CA GLY A 92 6.75 -2.97 7.29
C GLY A 92 7.34 -1.56 7.31
N MET A 93 7.48 -0.92 6.13
CA MET A 93 7.95 0.47 6.01
C MET A 93 7.02 1.45 6.74
N LEU A 94 5.69 1.27 6.62
CA LEU A 94 4.72 2.13 7.30
C LEU A 94 4.91 2.12 8.82
N LEU A 95 5.22 0.96 9.40
CA LEU A 95 5.40 0.80 10.84
C LEU A 95 6.81 1.17 11.30
N SER A 96 7.85 1.00 10.47
CA SER A 96 9.24 1.25 10.86
C SER A 96 9.65 2.73 10.72
N PHE A 97 9.22 3.39 9.63
CA PHE A 97 9.68 4.75 9.30
C PHE A 97 9.31 5.79 10.36
N PRO A 98 8.13 5.77 11.02
CA PRO A 98 7.84 6.70 12.10
C PRO A 98 8.84 6.66 13.28
N PHE A 99 9.58 5.56 13.47
CA PHE A 99 10.54 5.38 14.57
C PHE A 99 12.00 5.48 14.14
N GLN A 100 12.33 5.13 12.90
CA GLN A 100 13.73 5.02 12.44
C GLN A 100 14.08 6.01 11.32
N GLY A 101 13.08 6.62 10.68
CA GLY A 101 13.25 7.37 9.43
C GLY A 101 13.22 6.50 8.21
#